data_AF-A0A374TFE0-F1
#
_entry.id   AF-A0A374TFE0-F1
#
_cell.length_a   1.000
_cell.length_b   1.000
_cell.length_c   1.000
_cell.angle_alpha   90.00
_cell.angle_beta   90.00
_cell.angle_gamma   90.00
#
_symmetry.space_group_name_H-M   'P 1'
#
loop_
_entity.id
_entity.type
_entity.pdbx_description
1 polymer ?
#
loop_
_entity_poly.entity_id
_entity_poly.type
_entity_poly.pdbx_seq_one_letter_code
_entity_poly.pdbx_strand_id
1 'polypeptide(L)'
;MTRFNPFSFDDVDYTYCRQTKEIVGMMTPKGNPYVRVTDVESTLLDCFDRIDRAGGIEELLHCMEGIVLLNEERLIDYLARYDKAFLYQKTGYLLERIKEQANISESLLELCRAKGTKSVKWLTNNEESDTFVNKWRMYVPQELTSKEEYELI
;
A
#
# COMPACT_ATOMS: atom_id res chain seq x y z
N MET A 1 -20.26 -19.15 21.01
CA MET A 1 -19.77 -18.56 19.75
C MET A 1 -19.01 -19.64 18.99
N THR A 2 -19.47 -20.00 17.80
CA THR A 2 -18.80 -20.98 16.95
C THR A 2 -17.51 -20.36 16.40
N ARG A 3 -16.38 -21.02 16.57
CA ARG A 3 -15.07 -20.58 16.06
C ARG A 3 -15.06 -20.77 14.54
N PHE A 4 -14.63 -19.76 13.79
CA PHE A 4 -14.41 -19.90 12.35
C PHE A 4 -13.24 -20.87 12.11
N ASN A 5 -13.46 -21.89 11.29
CA ASN A 5 -12.43 -22.83 10.89
C ASN A 5 -11.93 -22.43 9.51
N PRO A 6 -10.61 -22.20 9.33
CA PRO A 6 -10.05 -21.99 8.00
C PRO A 6 -10.40 -23.14 7.07
N PHE A 7 -10.71 -22.83 5.81
CA PHE A 7 -11.05 -23.82 4.79
C PHE A 7 -10.64 -23.32 3.41
N SER A 8 -10.47 -24.24 2.47
CA SER A 8 -10.20 -23.93 1.07
C SER A 8 -11.43 -24.32 0.23
N PHE A 9 -11.81 -23.48 -0.72
CA PHE A 9 -12.89 -23.75 -1.66
C PHE A 9 -12.58 -23.07 -2.98
N ASP A 10 -12.64 -23.82 -4.08
CA ASP A 10 -12.43 -23.31 -5.44
C ASP A 10 -11.10 -22.55 -5.60
N ASP A 11 -10.01 -23.16 -5.13
CA ASP A 11 -8.65 -22.60 -5.09
C ASP A 11 -8.50 -21.28 -4.29
N VAL A 12 -9.50 -20.95 -3.45
CA VAL A 12 -9.46 -19.82 -2.53
C VAL A 12 -9.33 -20.30 -1.08
N ASP A 13 -8.35 -19.75 -0.37
CA ASP A 13 -8.15 -19.99 1.05
C ASP A 13 -8.91 -18.96 1.92
N TYR A 14 -9.79 -19.45 2.77
CA TYR A 14 -10.55 -18.64 3.71
C TYR A 14 -9.97 -18.76 5.10
N THR A 15 -9.53 -17.64 5.67
CA THR A 15 -9.01 -17.57 7.04
C THR A 15 -9.72 -16.50 7.86
N TYR A 16 -9.84 -16.74 9.17
CA TYR A 16 -10.40 -15.75 10.06
C TYR A 16 -9.39 -14.63 10.33
N CYS A 17 -9.71 -13.44 9.87
CA CYS A 17 -8.99 -12.23 10.23
C CYS A 17 -9.79 -11.46 11.29
N ARG A 18 -9.29 -11.47 12.53
CA ARG A 18 -9.90 -10.66 13.59
C ARG A 18 -9.77 -9.18 13.24
N GLN A 19 -10.90 -8.51 13.05
CA GLN A 19 -10.93 -7.07 12.95
C GLN A 19 -10.67 -6.46 14.33
N THR A 20 -9.52 -5.84 14.50
CA THR A 20 -9.11 -5.19 15.76
C THR A 20 -9.22 -3.67 15.71
N LYS A 21 -9.43 -3.11 14.52
CA LYS A 21 -9.58 -1.68 14.26
C LYS A 21 -10.73 -1.45 13.28
N GLU A 22 -11.26 -0.23 13.31
CA GLU A 22 -12.20 0.24 12.30
C GLU A 22 -11.58 0.11 10.90
N ILE A 23 -12.38 -0.34 9.92
CA ILE A 23 -11.98 -0.36 8.51
C ILE A 23 -12.38 1.00 7.94
N VAL A 24 -11.38 1.77 7.53
CA VAL A 24 -11.57 3.07 6.88
C VAL A 24 -11.98 2.86 5.42
N GLY A 25 -12.60 3.85 4.77
CA GLY A 25 -12.96 3.76 3.35
C GLY A 25 -13.95 2.66 2.97
N MET A 26 -14.67 2.03 3.93
CA MET A 26 -15.65 0.99 3.61
C MET A 26 -16.81 1.54 2.79
N MET A 27 -17.10 0.89 1.66
CA MET A 27 -18.16 1.25 0.74
C MET A 27 -18.87 0.00 0.18
N THR A 28 -20.03 0.22 -0.41
CA THR A 28 -20.79 -0.79 -1.14
C THR A 28 -20.69 -0.49 -2.64
N PRO A 29 -20.20 -1.44 -3.48
CA PRO A 29 -20.15 -1.24 -4.92
C PRO A 29 -21.54 -1.05 -5.51
N LYS A 30 -21.68 -0.11 -6.46
CA LYS A 30 -22.97 0.14 -7.14
C LYS A 30 -23.54 -1.10 -7.82
N GLY A 31 -22.69 -1.99 -8.33
CA GLY A 31 -23.09 -3.20 -9.05
C GLY A 31 -23.40 -4.41 -8.16
N ASN A 32 -23.09 -4.36 -6.86
CA ASN A 32 -23.36 -5.48 -5.95
C ASN A 32 -23.56 -4.98 -4.52
N PRO A 33 -24.83 -4.78 -4.09
CA PRO A 33 -25.12 -4.25 -2.76
C PRO A 33 -24.86 -5.24 -1.62
N TYR A 34 -24.62 -6.52 -1.94
CA TYR A 34 -24.45 -7.59 -0.95
C TYR A 34 -23.01 -7.74 -0.47
N VAL A 35 -22.07 -7.04 -1.09
CA VAL A 35 -20.66 -7.05 -0.71
C VAL A 35 -20.21 -5.68 -0.23
N ARG A 36 -19.32 -5.68 0.76
CA ARG A 36 -18.64 -4.46 1.22
C ARG A 36 -17.19 -4.57 0.84
N VAL A 37 -16.65 -3.49 0.31
CA VAL A 37 -15.25 -3.35 -0.10
C VAL A 37 -14.69 -2.07 0.48
N THR A 38 -13.38 -1.91 0.45
CA THR A 38 -12.70 -0.63 0.68
C THR A 38 -12.68 0.18 -0.61
N ASP A 39 -12.63 1.51 -0.50
CA ASP A 39 -12.25 2.36 -1.62
C ASP A 39 -10.78 2.17 -1.99
N VAL A 40 -10.36 2.78 -3.11
CA VAL A 40 -9.00 2.56 -3.65
C VAL A 40 -7.93 3.08 -2.70
N GLU A 41 -8.18 4.21 -2.03
CA GLU A 41 -7.23 4.80 -1.08
C GLU A 41 -7.02 3.91 0.14
N SER A 42 -8.09 3.39 0.76
CA SER A 42 -7.96 2.46 1.88
C SER A 42 -7.32 1.15 1.45
N THR A 43 -7.67 0.63 0.27
CA THR A 43 -7.09 -0.62 -0.26
C THR A 43 -5.59 -0.48 -0.46
N LEU A 44 -5.13 0.62 -1.06
CA LEU A 44 -3.69 0.89 -1.23
C LEU A 44 -2.96 0.96 0.10
N LEU A 45 -3.50 1.67 1.08
CA LEU A 45 -2.86 1.77 2.40
C LEU A 45 -2.78 0.41 3.11
N ASP A 46 -3.80 -0.43 2.98
CA ASP A 46 -3.76 -1.79 3.52
C ASP A 46 -2.69 -2.64 2.81
N CYS A 47 -2.60 -2.57 1.47
CA CYS A 47 -1.56 -3.24 0.69
C CYS A 47 -0.15 -2.73 1.04
N PHE A 48 0.02 -1.42 1.27
CA PHE A 48 1.31 -0.85 1.66
C PHE A 48 1.71 -1.32 3.07
N ASP A 49 0.78 -1.35 4.02
CA ASP A 49 1.05 -1.85 5.38
C ASP A 49 1.46 -3.33 5.33
N ARG A 50 0.79 -4.12 4.50
CA ARG A 50 0.92 -5.59 4.39
C ARG A 50 1.18 -6.06 2.95
N ILE A 51 2.34 -5.69 2.41
CA ILE A 51 2.80 -6.10 1.07
C ILE A 51 2.83 -7.63 0.94
N ASP A 52 3.16 -8.34 2.03
CA ASP A 52 3.14 -9.80 2.12
C ASP A 52 1.74 -10.41 1.87
N ARG A 53 0.68 -9.60 1.99
CA ARG A 53 -0.71 -9.98 1.72
C ARG A 53 -1.27 -9.38 0.42
N ALA A 54 -0.45 -8.64 -0.32
CA ALA A 54 -0.80 -7.98 -1.57
C ALA A 54 -0.15 -8.66 -2.79
N GLY A 55 0.22 -9.94 -2.67
CA GLY A 55 0.93 -10.68 -3.73
C GLY A 55 2.43 -10.44 -3.77
N GLY A 56 3.00 -9.66 -2.84
CA GLY A 56 4.40 -9.25 -2.88
C GLY A 56 4.58 -7.86 -3.50
N ILE A 57 5.83 -7.40 -3.57
CA ILE A 57 6.12 -6.04 -4.06
C ILE A 57 5.92 -5.90 -5.58
N GLU A 58 6.26 -6.93 -6.35
CA GLU A 58 6.11 -6.92 -7.82
C GLU A 58 4.64 -6.81 -8.23
N GLU A 59 3.78 -7.71 -7.72
CA GLU A 59 2.34 -7.69 -8.02
C GLU A 59 1.68 -6.39 -7.58
N LEU A 60 2.06 -5.87 -6.40
CA LEU A 60 1.57 -4.59 -5.92
C LEU A 60 1.94 -3.44 -6.87
N LEU A 61 3.18 -3.38 -7.34
CA LEU A 61 3.62 -2.35 -8.28
C LEU A 61 2.88 -2.47 -9.62
N HIS A 62 2.70 -3.69 -10.14
CA HIS A 62 1.92 -3.92 -11.35
C HIS A 62 0.47 -3.46 -11.19
N CYS A 63 -0.17 -3.80 -10.06
CA CYS A 63 -1.52 -3.31 -9.75
C CYS A 63 -1.59 -1.76 -9.68
N MET A 64 -0.54 -1.12 -9.17
CA MET A 64 -0.47 0.34 -9.08
C MET A 64 -0.39 1.03 -10.45
N GLU A 65 0.10 0.36 -11.49
CA GLU A 65 0.10 0.89 -12.87
C GLU A 65 -1.31 1.13 -13.41
N GLY A 66 -2.34 0.48 -12.86
CA GLY A 66 -3.74 0.72 -13.23
C GLY A 66 -4.37 1.96 -12.60
N ILE A 67 -3.68 2.67 -11.69
CA ILE A 67 -4.27 3.70 -10.85
C ILE A 67 -4.12 5.08 -11.49
N VAL A 68 -5.22 5.64 -11.98
CA VAL A 68 -5.21 6.91 -12.74
C VAL A 68 -5.51 8.14 -11.88
N LEU A 69 -6.16 7.97 -10.74
CA LEU A 69 -6.50 9.10 -9.86
C LEU A 69 -6.66 8.62 -8.42
N LEU A 70 -6.10 9.40 -7.50
CA LEU A 70 -6.27 9.20 -6.06
C LEU A 70 -6.78 10.47 -5.39
N ASN A 71 -7.63 10.31 -4.38
CA ASN A 71 -8.07 11.39 -3.52
C ASN A 71 -7.05 11.58 -2.38
N GLU A 72 -6.21 12.61 -2.49
CA GLU A 72 -5.19 12.90 -1.48
C GLU A 72 -5.77 13.22 -0.10
N GLU A 73 -6.91 13.91 -0.02
CA GLU A 73 -7.55 14.24 1.25
C GLU A 73 -7.93 12.97 2.02
N ARG A 74 -8.42 11.94 1.33
CA ARG A 74 -8.70 10.62 1.93
C ARG A 74 -7.44 9.92 2.36
N LEU A 75 -6.39 9.91 1.54
CA LEU A 75 -5.10 9.31 1.92
C LEU A 75 -4.56 9.97 3.20
N ILE A 76 -4.63 11.30 3.29
CA ILE A 76 -4.18 12.07 4.46
C ILE A 76 -5.00 11.71 5.71
N ASP A 77 -6.34 11.70 5.58
CA ASP A 77 -7.24 11.31 6.68
C ASP A 77 -6.95 9.88 7.16
N TYR A 78 -6.90 8.92 6.23
CA TYR A 78 -6.73 7.51 6.57
C TYR A 78 -5.37 7.26 7.21
N LEU A 79 -4.29 7.82 6.65
CA LEU A 79 -2.96 7.75 7.26
C LEU A 79 -2.94 8.32 8.69
N ALA A 80 -3.64 9.44 8.92
CA ALA A 80 -3.74 10.03 10.26
C ALA A 80 -4.50 9.12 11.25
N ARG A 81 -5.51 8.39 10.78
CA ARG A 81 -6.26 7.41 11.59
C ARG A 81 -5.45 6.16 11.89
N TYR A 82 -4.61 5.70 10.96
CA TYR A 82 -3.68 4.60 11.22
C TYR A 82 -2.58 5.00 12.21
N ASP A 83 -2.07 6.23 12.10
CA ASP A 83 -0.99 6.84 12.90
C ASP A 83 0.26 5.95 13.02
N LYS A 84 0.69 5.38 11.89
CA LYS A 84 1.86 4.50 11.81
C LYS A 84 2.96 5.18 11.00
N ALA A 85 4.07 5.57 11.65
CA ALA A 85 5.21 6.17 10.96
C ALA A 85 5.69 5.32 9.77
N PHE A 86 5.79 4.00 9.94
CA PHE A 86 6.27 3.14 8.86
C PHE A 86 5.28 3.07 7.68
N LEU A 87 3.98 3.19 7.92
CA LEU A 87 2.99 3.27 6.84
C LEU A 87 3.17 4.56 6.03
N TYR A 88 3.32 5.72 6.69
CA TYR A 88 3.68 6.98 6.00
C TYR A 88 4.94 6.82 5.16
N GLN A 89 5.96 6.13 5.68
CA GLN A 89 7.23 5.90 5.00
C GLN A 89 7.03 5.09 3.71
N LYS A 90 6.28 3.98 3.77
CA LYS A 90 5.96 3.13 2.62
C LYS A 90 5.07 3.86 1.61
N THR A 91 4.01 4.51 2.08
CA THR A 91 3.07 5.25 1.23
C THR A 91 3.80 6.29 0.41
N GLY A 92 4.67 7.09 1.04
CA GLY A 92 5.42 8.11 0.31
C GLY A 92 6.37 7.52 -0.73
N TYR A 93 7.11 6.46 -0.41
CA TYR A 93 8.01 5.79 -1.36
C TYR A 93 7.27 5.17 -2.55
N LEU A 94 6.12 4.55 -2.32
CA LEU A 94 5.35 3.87 -3.35
C LEU A 94 4.57 4.87 -4.22
N LEU A 95 3.90 5.86 -3.62
CA LEU A 95 3.17 6.89 -4.38
C LEU A 95 4.08 7.78 -5.22
N GLU A 96 5.34 7.98 -4.81
CA GLU A 96 6.33 8.72 -5.59
C GLU A 96 6.56 8.10 -6.98
N ARG A 97 6.34 6.79 -7.15
CA ARG A 97 6.51 6.08 -8.45
C ARG A 97 5.41 6.38 -9.43
N ILE A 98 4.18 6.48 -8.93
CA ILE A 98 2.99 6.76 -9.73
C ILE A 98 2.59 8.23 -9.64
N LYS A 99 3.52 9.11 -9.26
CA LYS A 99 3.21 10.50 -8.92
C LYS A 99 2.50 11.24 -10.05
N GLU A 100 3.09 11.21 -11.25
CA GLU A 100 2.54 11.90 -12.43
C GLU A 100 1.25 11.23 -12.89
N GLN A 101 1.19 9.90 -12.85
CA GLN A 101 0.04 9.13 -13.30
C GLN A 101 -1.20 9.33 -12.42
N ALA A 102 -1.03 9.29 -11.10
CA ALA A 102 -2.12 9.38 -10.13
C ALA A 102 -2.36 10.81 -9.62
N ASN A 103 -1.68 11.80 -10.21
CA ASN A 103 -1.74 13.22 -9.84
C ASN A 103 -1.42 13.49 -8.36
N ILE A 104 -0.33 12.90 -7.88
CA ILE A 104 0.13 13.05 -6.50
C ILE A 104 0.95 14.34 -6.33
N SER A 105 0.56 15.16 -5.37
CA SER A 105 1.21 16.41 -5.01
C SER A 105 2.53 16.16 -4.28
N GLU A 106 3.45 17.11 -4.41
CA GLU A 106 4.66 17.09 -3.59
C GLU A 106 4.33 17.28 -2.10
N SER A 107 3.26 17.99 -1.76
CA SER A 107 2.82 18.19 -0.37
C SER A 107 2.44 16.90 0.34
N LEU A 108 1.78 15.96 -0.37
CA LEU A 108 1.48 14.64 0.21
C LEU A 108 2.77 13.85 0.46
N LEU A 109 3.73 13.90 -0.48
CA LEU A 109 5.02 13.24 -0.30
C LEU A 109 5.84 13.87 0.84
N GLU A 110 5.80 15.18 0.99
CA GLU A 110 6.41 15.90 2.12
C GLU A 110 5.80 15.50 3.46
N LEU A 111 4.47 15.41 3.55
CA LEU A 111 3.77 14.91 4.74
C LEU A 111 4.24 13.51 5.10
N CYS A 112 4.32 12.61 4.11
CA CYS A 112 4.78 11.24 4.28
C CYS A 112 6.24 11.20 4.77
N ARG A 113 7.13 12.02 4.20
CA ARG A 113 8.53 12.12 4.65
C ARG A 113 8.62 12.61 6.09
N ALA A 114 7.90 13.68 6.42
CA ALA A 114 7.91 14.30 7.74
C ALA A 114 7.43 13.34 8.84
N LYS A 115 6.37 12.57 8.57
CA LYS A 115 5.81 11.62 9.55
C LYS A 115 6.50 10.25 9.54
N GLY A 116 7.07 9.83 8.41
CA GLY A 116 7.54 8.46 8.20
C GLY A 116 9.03 8.20 8.41
N THR A 117 9.90 9.19 8.20
CA THR A 117 11.37 9.00 8.19
C THR A 117 12.02 9.00 9.59
N LYS A 118 11.32 8.46 10.59
CA LYS A 118 11.77 8.41 11.99
C LYS A 118 12.86 7.35 12.23
N SER A 119 12.88 6.27 11.43
CA SER A 119 13.80 5.14 11.58
C SER A 119 14.14 4.51 10.24
N VAL A 120 15.25 3.77 10.17
CA VAL A 120 15.58 2.95 9.01
C VAL A 120 14.77 1.65 9.03
N LYS A 121 14.16 1.28 7.91
CA LYS A 121 13.32 0.09 7.74
C LYS A 121 13.56 -0.58 6.40
N TRP A 122 13.12 -1.82 6.25
CA TRP A 122 13.09 -2.57 4.97
C TRP A 122 11.69 -2.52 4.41
N LEU A 123 11.52 -2.25 3.12
CA LEU A 123 10.21 -2.17 2.46
C LEU A 123 9.41 -3.48 2.63
N THR A 124 10.06 -4.61 2.34
CA THR A 124 9.53 -5.97 2.55
C THR A 124 10.26 -6.67 3.68
N ASN A 125 11.47 -7.17 3.44
CA ASN A 125 12.33 -7.86 4.39
C ASN A 125 13.82 -7.60 4.06
N ASN A 126 14.74 -8.09 4.90
CA ASN A 126 16.18 -7.87 4.74
C ASN A 126 16.87 -8.79 3.71
N GLU A 127 16.18 -9.79 3.18
CA GLU A 127 16.68 -10.68 2.13
C GLU A 127 16.38 -10.09 0.75
N GLU A 128 15.20 -9.51 0.57
CA GLU A 128 14.74 -8.90 -0.68
C GLU A 128 15.10 -7.42 -0.81
N SER A 129 15.30 -6.70 0.30
CA SER A 129 15.58 -5.26 0.28
C SER A 129 17.02 -4.96 0.71
N ASP A 130 17.91 -4.78 -0.26
CA ASP A 130 19.36 -4.62 -0.04
C ASP A 130 19.88 -3.20 -0.35
N THR A 131 19.08 -2.38 -1.01
CA THR A 131 19.50 -1.07 -1.51
C THR A 131 18.93 0.07 -0.67
N PHE A 132 19.81 0.91 -0.11
CA PHE A 132 19.38 2.01 0.78
C PHE A 132 18.98 3.27 0.02
N VAL A 133 17.73 3.70 0.19
CA VAL A 133 17.18 4.96 -0.34
C VAL A 133 17.13 6.01 0.76
N ASN A 134 18.11 6.92 0.75
CA ASN A 134 18.27 7.94 1.79
C ASN A 134 17.04 8.87 1.93
N LYS A 135 16.40 9.25 0.82
CA LYS A 135 15.20 10.13 0.80
C LYS A 135 14.09 9.61 1.71
N TRP A 136 13.94 8.29 1.76
CA TRP A 136 12.90 7.61 2.54
C TRP A 136 13.46 6.89 3.75
N ARG A 137 14.78 6.93 4.00
CA ARG A 137 15.48 6.14 5.04
C ARG A 137 15.04 4.66 5.03
N MET A 138 14.98 4.06 3.85
CA MET A 138 14.43 2.72 3.68
C MET A 138 15.36 1.87 2.80
N TYR A 139 15.55 0.61 3.17
CA TYR A 139 16.09 -0.42 2.28
C TYR A 139 14.98 -0.96 1.39
N VAL A 140 15.27 -1.10 0.11
CA VAL A 140 14.31 -1.51 -0.93
C VAL A 140 15.00 -2.52 -1.87
N PRO A 141 14.25 -3.35 -2.62
CA PRO A 141 14.84 -4.20 -3.65
C PRO A 141 15.58 -3.37 -4.69
N GLN A 142 16.76 -3.85 -5.12
CA GLN A 142 17.64 -3.13 -6.05
C GLN A 142 16.92 -2.76 -7.34
N GLU A 143 16.07 -3.66 -7.84
CA GLU A 143 15.28 -3.54 -9.07
C GLU A 143 14.36 -2.30 -9.04
N LEU A 144 13.94 -1.88 -7.84
CA LEU A 144 13.10 -0.70 -7.68
C LEU A 144 13.89 0.61 -7.77
N THR A 145 15.23 0.56 -7.74
CA THR A 145 16.10 1.74 -7.81
C THR A 145 16.78 1.91 -9.15
N SER A 146 16.96 0.81 -9.89
CA SER A 146 17.32 0.87 -11.31
C SER A 146 16.16 1.45 -12.09
N LYS A 147 16.33 2.65 -12.64
CA LYS A 147 15.47 3.11 -13.73
C LYS A 147 15.69 2.17 -14.91
N GLU A 148 14.86 1.16 -15.07
CA GLU A 148 14.63 0.61 -16.40
C GLU A 148 13.72 1.60 -17.12
N GLU A 149 14.34 2.45 -17.94
CA GLU A 149 13.64 3.09 -19.04
C GLU A 149 13.14 1.96 -19.95
N TYR A 150 11.93 1.48 -19.70
CA TYR A 150 11.17 0.80 -20.74
C TYR A 150 10.84 1.86 -21.79
N GLU A 151 11.79 2.14 -22.69
CA GLU A 151 11.45 2.70 -23.99
C GLU A 151 10.44 1.73 -24.61
N LEU A 152 9.20 2.19 -24.72
CA LEU A 152 8.16 1.53 -25.50
C LEU A 152 8.71 1.35 -26.92
N ILE A 153 9.07 0.12 -27.28
CA ILE A 153 9.32 -0.31 -28.66
C ILE A 153 7.99 -0.36 -29.41
#